data_AF-A0A920RAJ8-F1
#
_entry.id   AF-A0A920RAJ8-F1
#
_cell.length_a   1.000
_cell.length_b   1.000
_cell.length_c   1.000
_cell.angle_alpha   90.00
_cell.angle_beta   90.00
_cell.angle_gamma   90.00
#
_symmetry.space_group_name_H-M   'P 1'
#
loop_
_entity.id
_entity.type
_entity.pdbx_description
1 polymer ?
#
loop_
_entity_poly.entity_id
_entity_poly.type
_entity_poly.pdbx_seq_one_letter_code
_entity_poly.pdbx_strand_id
1 'polypeptide(L)'
;MSYQVLARKWRPSNFSEVAGQAHVLKSLINALDNQRLHHAYLFIGTRGVGKTTLARILAKCLNCDEGIGSQLCGKCDACKEIDEGENSLT
;
A
#
# COMPACT_ATOMS: atom_id res chain seq x y z
N MET A 1 -21.25 17.59 0.05
CA MET A 1 -19.80 17.44 0.36
C MET A 1 -19.68 16.83 1.74
N SER A 2 -19.38 15.54 1.81
CA SER A 2 -19.17 14.84 3.07
C SER A 2 -17.82 15.27 3.66
N TYR A 3 -17.81 15.60 4.95
CA TYR A 3 -16.59 15.93 5.67
C TYR A 3 -15.69 14.68 5.76
N GLN A 4 -14.49 14.74 5.18
CA GLN A 4 -13.51 13.67 5.23
C GLN A 4 -12.38 14.03 6.20
N VAL A 5 -12.10 13.13 7.15
CA VAL A 5 -11.02 13.31 8.12
C VAL A 5 -9.68 13.38 7.40
N LEU A 6 -8.79 14.29 7.83
CA LEU A 6 -7.47 14.52 7.22
C LEU A 6 -6.66 13.24 7.05
N ALA A 7 -6.72 12.33 8.03
CA ALA A 7 -6.02 11.04 8.00
C ALA A 7 -6.47 10.12 6.86
N ARG A 8 -7.69 10.29 6.33
CA ARG A 8 -8.15 9.59 5.12
C ARG A 8 -7.78 10.36 3.84
N LYS A 9 -7.89 11.69 3.88
CA LYS A 9 -7.58 12.56 2.74
C LYS A 9 -6.09 12.49 2.32
N TRP A 10 -5.19 12.38 3.29
CA TRP A 10 -3.74 12.36 3.07
C TRP A 10 -3.12 10.98 3.25
N ARG A 11 -3.92 9.92 3.12
CA ARG A 11 -3.39 8.56 3.22
C ARG A 11 -2.50 8.29 2.00
N PRO A 12 -1.21 7.95 2.18
CA PRO A 12 -0.31 7.65 1.07
C PRO A 12 -0.88 6.56 0.17
N SER A 13 -0.85 6.81 -1.14
CA SER A 13 -1.34 5.88 -2.15
C SER A 13 -0.22 5.04 -2.75
N ASN A 14 1.03 5.52 -2.68
CA ASN A 14 2.23 4.88 -3.20
C ASN A 14 3.38 4.88 -2.17
N PHE A 15 4.44 4.10 -2.45
CA PHE A 15 5.60 4.00 -1.56
C PHE A 15 6.38 5.31 -1.41
N SER A 16 6.38 6.18 -2.43
CA SER A 16 7.09 7.47 -2.41
C SER A 16 6.45 8.52 -1.49
N GLU A 17 5.14 8.43 -1.26
CA GLU A 17 4.39 9.32 -0.36
C GLU A 17 4.48 8.89 1.12
N VAL A 18 5.00 7.70 1.40
CA VAL A 18 5.21 7.23 2.77
C VAL A 18 6.40 7.98 3.37
N ALA A 19 6.12 8.81 4.37
CA ALA A 19 7.16 9.51 5.11
C ALA A 19 7.96 8.55 6.01
N GLY A 20 9.28 8.48 5.79
CA GLY A 20 10.20 7.66 6.58
C GLY A 20 10.23 6.19 6.16
N GLN A 21 10.69 5.32 7.07
CA GLN A 21 10.77 3.86 6.85
C GLN A 21 11.57 3.42 5.61
N ALA A 22 12.58 4.20 5.19
CA ALA A 22 13.36 3.99 3.97
C ALA A 22 13.90 2.56 3.82
N HIS A 23 14.34 1.94 4.92
CA HIS A 23 14.82 0.55 4.90
C HIS A 23 13.72 -0.45 4.51
N VAL A 24 12.53 -0.33 5.11
CA VAL A 24 11.40 -1.23 4.84
C VAL A 24 10.89 -1.03 3.41
N LEU A 25 10.74 0.23 2.99
CA LEU A 25 10.31 0.58 1.64
C LEU A 25 11.26 -0.01 0.59
N LYS A 26 12.57 0.16 0.78
CA LYS A 26 13.59 -0.39 -0.13
C LYS A 26 13.51 -1.91 -0.25
N SER A 27 13.34 -2.61 0.87
CA SER A 27 13.19 -4.07 0.86
C SER A 27 11.93 -4.53 0.10
N LEU A 28 10.80 -3.84 0.31
CA LEU A 28 9.54 -4.16 -0.37
C LEU A 28 9.60 -3.87 -1.87
N ILE A 29 10.13 -2.70 -2.26
CA ILE A 29 10.32 -2.32 -3.66
C ILE A 29 11.21 -3.35 -4.37
N ASN A 30 12.35 -3.68 -3.76
CA ASN A 30 13.25 -4.68 -4.33
C ASN A 30 12.60 -6.07 -4.42
N ALA A 31 11.77 -6.47 -3.45
CA ALA A 31 11.07 -7.74 -3.49
C ALA A 31 10.04 -7.81 -4.63
N LEU A 32 9.31 -6.71 -4.85
CA LEU A 32 8.36 -6.58 -5.96
C LEU A 32 9.07 -6.61 -7.32
N ASP A 33 10.09 -5.78 -7.49
CA ASP A 33 10.80 -5.63 -8.78
C ASP A 33 11.56 -6.90 -9.18
N ASN A 34 12.05 -7.68 -8.20
CA ASN A 34 12.74 -8.94 -8.45
C ASN A 34 11.82 -10.18 -8.37
N GLN A 35 10.50 -9.99 -8.21
CA GLN A 35 9.51 -11.07 -8.03
C GLN A 35 9.87 -12.06 -6.89
N ARG A 36 10.53 -11.57 -5.84
CA ARG A 36 10.92 -12.35 -4.65
C ARG A 36 9.91 -12.11 -3.53
N LEU A 37 8.67 -12.53 -3.76
CA LEU A 37 7.57 -12.32 -2.83
C LEU A 37 7.48 -13.45 -1.81
N HIS A 38 7.25 -13.07 -0.55
CA HIS A 38 6.94 -14.01 0.51
C HIS A 38 5.43 -14.24 0.60
N HIS A 39 5.02 -15.42 1.06
CA HIS A 39 3.62 -15.79 1.25
C HIS A 39 2.95 -15.00 2.39
N ALA A 40 3.73 -14.42 3.31
CA ALA A 40 3.22 -13.68 4.44
C ALA A 40 4.14 -12.50 4.80
N TYR A 41 3.52 -11.37 5.17
CA TYR A 41 4.20 -10.18 5.67
C TYR A 41 3.60 -9.77 7.02
N LEU A 42 4.45 -9.62 8.03
CA LEU A 42 4.07 -9.18 9.37
C LEU A 42 4.57 -7.75 9.62
N PHE A 43 3.63 -6.79 9.66
CA PHE A 43 3.93 -5.39 9.97
C PHE A 43 3.71 -5.13 11.47
N ILE A 44 4.77 -4.77 12.20
CA ILE A 44 4.76 -4.54 13.66
C ILE A 44 5.15 -3.09 13.98
N GLY A 45 4.59 -2.52 15.04
CA GLY A 45 4.90 -1.16 15.50
C GLY A 45 3.75 -0.48 16.23
N THR A 46 3.98 0.72 16.76
CA THR A 46 2.98 1.49 17.53
C THR A 46 1.80 1.95 16.69
N ARG A 47 0.68 2.33 17.32
CA ARG A 47 -0.52 2.82 16.60
C ARG A 47 -0.19 4.08 15.82
N GLY A 48 -0.68 4.18 14.58
CA GLY A 48 -0.51 5.37 13.74
C GLY A 48 0.73 5.39 12.83
N VAL A 49 1.67 4.46 12.98
CA VAL A 49 2.93 4.43 12.17
C VAL A 49 2.77 3.96 10.72
N GLY A 50 1.54 3.81 10.21
CA GLY A 50 1.31 3.48 8.80
C GLY A 50 1.35 1.99 8.42
N LYS A 51 1.36 1.06 9.39
CA LYS A 51 1.36 -0.41 9.13
C LYS A 51 0.29 -0.86 8.14
N THR A 52 -0.97 -0.50 8.41
CA THR A 52 -2.11 -0.85 7.54
C THR A 52 -2.03 -0.13 6.20
N THR A 53 -1.45 1.07 6.16
CA THR A 53 -1.24 1.80 4.89
C THR A 53 -0.23 1.07 4.02
N LEU A 54 0.91 0.65 4.57
CA LEU A 54 1.89 -0.15 3.83
C LEU A 54 1.34 -1.48 3.34
N ALA A 55 0.57 -2.17 4.19
CA ALA A 55 -0.11 -3.41 3.79
C ALA A 55 -1.06 -3.19 2.60
N ARG A 56 -1.80 -2.07 2.57
CA ARG A 56 -2.67 -1.72 1.44
C ARG A 56 -1.87 -1.38 0.18
N ILE A 57 -0.81 -0.59 0.28
CA ILE A 57 0.05 -0.27 -0.86
C ILE A 57 0.63 -1.56 -1.46
N LEU A 58 1.12 -2.48 -0.62
CA LEU A 58 1.62 -3.77 -1.05
C LEU A 58 0.52 -4.60 -1.73
N ALA A 59 -0.69 -4.66 -1.17
CA ALA A 59 -1.82 -5.36 -1.76
C ALA A 59 -2.18 -4.81 -3.15
N LYS A 60 -2.14 -3.49 -3.35
CA LYS A 60 -2.35 -2.90 -4.67
C LYS A 60 -1.29 -3.31 -5.68
N CYS A 61 -0.01 -3.29 -5.28
CA CYS A 61 1.08 -3.71 -6.15
C CYS A 61 0.96 -5.18 -6.59
N LEU A 62 0.38 -6.04 -5.74
CA LEU A 62 0.17 -7.46 -6.03
C LEU A 62 -1.07 -7.71 -6.90
N ASN A 63 -2.13 -6.93 -6.72
CA ASN A 63 -3.41 -7.09 -7.41
C ASN A 63 -3.58 -6.15 -8.62
N CYS A 64 -2.52 -5.46 -9.05
CA CYS A 64 -2.59 -4.54 -10.17
C CYS A 64 -2.71 -5.29 -11.50
N ASP A 65 -3.68 -4.90 -12.34
CA ASP A 65 -3.89 -5.52 -13.66
C ASP A 65 -2.72 -5.27 -14.64
N GLU A 66 -1.97 -4.18 -14.46
CA GLU A 66 -0.77 -3.88 -15.25
C GLU A 66 0.43 -4.77 -14.88
N GLY A 67 0.29 -5.59 -13.83
CA GLY A 67 1.30 -6.53 -13.37
C GLY A 67 1.87 -6.20 -12.01
N ILE A 68 2.68 -7.12 -11.49
CA ILE A 68 3.32 -7.02 -10.18
C ILE A 68 4.58 -6.15 -10.30
N GLY A 69 4.62 -5.03 -9.57
CA GLY A 69 5.78 -4.14 -9.55
C GLY A 69 5.69 -3.04 -8.49
N SER A 70 6.79 -2.31 -8.29
CA SER A 70 6.84 -1.19 -7.34
C SER A 70 6.04 0.04 -7.78
N GLN A 71 5.69 0.13 -9.07
CA GLN A 71 4.92 1.22 -9.65
C GLN A 71 3.44 0.84 -9.70
N LEU A 72 2.60 1.75 -9.21
CA LEU A 72 1.15 1.57 -9.14
C LEU A 72 0.48 2.32 -10.29
N CYS A 73 -0.44 1.68 -11.00
CA CYS A 73 -1.19 2.36 -12.07
C CYS A 73 -2.24 3.33 -11.50
N GLY A 74 -2.82 3.02 -10.34
CA GLY A 74 -3.82 3.85 -9.64
C GLY A 74 -5.15 4.03 -10.38
N LYS A 75 -5.34 3.35 -11.52
CA LYS A 75 -6.52 3.50 -12.40
C LYS A 75 -7.31 2.20 -12.54
N CYS A 76 -6.69 1.07 -12.23
CA CYS A 76 -7.32 -0.25 -12.29
C CYS A 76 -8.43 -0.41 -11.24
N ASP A 77 -9.38 -1.30 -11.48
CA ASP A 77 -10.51 -1.51 -10.57
C ASP A 77 -10.03 -2.07 -9.24
N ALA A 78 -9.11 -3.04 -9.25
CA ALA A 78 -8.47 -3.55 -8.03
C ALA A 78 -7.76 -2.45 -7.21
N CYS A 79 -7.14 -1.48 -7.89
CA CYS A 79 -6.44 -0.36 -7.27
C CYS A 79 -7.41 0.56 -6.53
N LYS A 80 -8.56 0.85 -7.17
CA LYS A 80 -9.63 1.71 -6.63
C LYS A 80 -10.35 1.03 -5.47
N GLU A 81 -10.71 -0.24 -5.61
CA GLU A 81 -11.38 -1.02 -4.55
C GLU A 81 -10.57 -1.04 -3.25
N ILE A 82 -9.25 -1.22 -3.35
CA ILE A 82 -8.34 -1.22 -2.19
C ILE A 82 -8.22 0.17 -1.56
N ASP A 83 -8.32 1.24 -2.36
CA ASP A 83 -8.28 2.63 -1.88
C ASP A 83 -9.57 3.04 -1.16
N GLU A 84 -10.71 2.72 -1.76
CA GLU A 84 -12.03 2.99 -1.19
C GLU A 84 -12.26 2.17 0.09
N GLY A 85 -11.53 1.07 0.24
CA GLY A 85 -11.54 0.24 1.43
C GLY A 85 -12.74 -0.68 1.50
N GLU A 86 -13.31 -1.05 0.35
CA GLU A 86 -14.35 -2.08 0.26
C GLU A 86 -13.86 -3.42 0.81
N ASN A 87 -12.56 -3.69 0.72
CA ASN A 87 -11.94 -4.77 1.46
C ASN A 87 -11.65 -4.33 2.91
N SER A 88 -12.71 -4.34 3.71
CA SER A 88 -12.69 -4.21 5.16
C SER A 88 -11.92 -5.39 5.79
N LEU A 89 -10.59 -5.31 5.75
CA LEU A 89 -9.75 -6.00 6.72
C LEU A 89 -10.01 -5.34 8.08
N THR A 90 -11.13 -5.76 8.68
CA THR A 90 -11.46 -5.57 10.09
C THR A 90 -10.51 -6.37 10.96
#